data_AF-A0A662F164-F1
#
_entry.id   AF-A0A662F164-F1
#
_cell.length_a   1.000
_cell.length_b   1.000
_cell.length_c   1.000
_cell.angle_alpha   90.00
_cell.angle_beta   90.00
_cell.angle_gamma   90.00
#
_symmetry.space_group_name_H-M   'P 1'
#
loop_
_entity.id
_entity.type
_entity.pdbx_description
1 polymer ?
#
loop_
_entity_poly.entity_id
_entity_poly.type
_entity_poly.pdbx_seq_one_letter_code
_entity_poly.pdbx_strand_id
1 'polypeptide(L)'
;MKINEDYEGDFFHIDNVLHSGASGGPVLDAAGEVLGILTKRTITRVAYEKTPRLRVPSGAAVAITPRILLPKLRELDVLTGPV
;
A
#
# COMPACT_ATOMS: atom_id res chain seq x y z
N MET A 1 11.60 -16.00 4.62
CA MET A 1 10.25 -15.67 4.10
C MET A 1 10.36 -15.64 2.59
N LYS A 2 9.90 -16.69 1.90
CA LYS A 2 9.78 -16.67 0.43
C LYS A 2 8.42 -16.07 0.12
N ILE A 3 8.40 -14.97 -0.61
CA ILE A 3 7.21 -14.29 -1.09
C ILE A 3 6.97 -14.83 -2.50
N ASN A 4 5.84 -15.52 -2.71
CA ASN A 4 5.44 -15.99 -4.05
C ASN A 4 5.06 -14.77 -4.91
N GLU A 5 5.55 -14.74 -6.15
CA GLU A 5 5.71 -13.54 -7.00
C GLU A 5 4.47 -13.18 -7.85
N ASP A 6 3.27 -13.64 -7.49
CA ASP A 6 2.03 -13.26 -8.19
C ASP A 6 1.21 -12.30 -7.31
N TYR A 7 1.61 -11.03 -7.27
CA TYR A 7 0.86 -9.97 -6.58
C TYR A 7 -0.32 -9.50 -7.44
N GLU A 8 -1.38 -10.29 -7.50
CA GLU A 8 -2.57 -9.96 -8.31
C GLU A 8 -3.52 -8.93 -7.67
N GLY A 9 -3.25 -8.53 -6.43
CA GLY A 9 -4.11 -7.67 -5.63
C GLY A 9 -4.01 -6.17 -5.97
N ASP A 10 -5.08 -5.45 -5.66
CA ASP A 10 -5.18 -4.00 -5.74
C ASP A 10 -4.35 -3.28 -4.65
N PHE A 11 -4.23 -3.93 -3.50
CA PHE A 11 -3.49 -3.48 -2.33
C PHE A 11 -2.83 -4.69 -1.66
N PHE A 12 -1.69 -4.48 -1.02
CA PHE A 12 -1.13 -5.46 -0.09
C PHE A 12 -0.68 -4.82 1.21
N HIS A 13 -0.76 -5.62 2.27
CA HIS A 13 -0.34 -5.25 3.62
C HIS A 13 1.07 -5.77 3.84
N ILE A 14 2.00 -4.87 4.18
CA ILE A 14 3.38 -5.20 4.48
C ILE A 14 3.55 -5.12 5.99
N ASP A 15 3.86 -6.25 6.61
CA ASP A 15 4.30 -6.31 7.99
C ASP A 15 5.78 -5.89 8.05
N ASN A 16 6.00 -4.59 8.22
CA ASN A 16 7.33 -4.01 8.38
C ASN A 16 7.29 -2.86 9.38
N VAL A 17 8.41 -2.67 10.09
CA VAL A 17 8.64 -1.52 10.97
C VAL A 17 8.90 -0.27 10.12
N LEU A 18 7.86 0.21 9.45
CA LEU A 18 7.91 1.41 8.64
C LEU A 18 7.76 2.63 9.53
N HIS A 19 8.74 3.52 9.44
CA HIS A 19 8.78 4.78 10.16
C HIS A 19 7.98 5.86 9.41
N SER A 20 7.64 6.93 10.12
CA SER A 20 7.11 8.15 9.48
C SER A 20 8.09 8.64 8.42
N GLY A 21 7.59 8.94 7.21
CA GLY A 21 8.40 9.35 6.07
C GLY A 21 8.57 8.29 4.99
N ALA A 22 8.19 7.03 5.25
CA ALA A 22 8.25 5.97 4.23
C ALA A 22 7.10 6.01 3.19
N SER A 23 6.12 6.91 3.37
CA SER A 23 5.04 7.11 2.40
C SER A 23 5.61 7.59 1.06
N GLY A 24 5.11 7.02 -0.03
CA GLY A 24 5.60 7.28 -1.39
C GLY A 24 6.81 6.42 -1.78
N GLY A 25 7.40 5.68 -0.85
CA GLY A 25 8.50 4.77 -1.15
C GLY A 25 8.07 3.60 -2.02
N PRO A 26 8.93 3.11 -2.93
CA PRO A 26 8.62 1.95 -3.74
C PRO A 26 8.64 0.67 -2.92
N VAL A 27 7.79 -0.27 -3.29
CA VAL A 27 7.91 -1.67 -2.87
C VAL A 27 8.50 -2.43 -4.04
N LEU A 28 9.64 -3.09 -3.78
CA LEU A 28 10.38 -3.83 -4.79
C LEU A 28 10.33 -5.32 -4.49
N ASP A 29 10.35 -6.14 -5.53
CA ASP A 29 10.66 -7.58 -5.39
C ASP A 29 12.18 -7.82 -5.24
N ALA A 30 12.59 -9.09 -5.24
CA ALA A 30 13.99 -9.46 -5.12
C ALA A 30 14.83 -9.14 -6.38
N ALA A 31 14.18 -8.97 -7.54
CA ALA A 31 14.82 -8.56 -8.78
C ALA A 31 14.96 -7.03 -8.91
N GLY A 32 14.27 -6.28 -8.05
CA GLY A 32 14.24 -4.81 -8.08
C GLY A 32 13.06 -4.23 -8.86
N GLU A 33 12.10 -5.06 -9.26
CA GLU A 33 10.90 -4.62 -9.98
C GLU A 33 9.90 -3.97 -9.03
N VAL A 34 9.23 -2.92 -9.50
CA VAL A 34 8.26 -2.16 -8.69
C VAL A 34 6.93 -2.92 -8.59
N LEU A 35 6.66 -3.43 -7.39
CA LEU A 35 5.39 -4.08 -7.05
C LEU A 35 4.30 -3.08 -6.62
N GLY A 36 4.69 -1.91 -6.14
CA GLY A 36 3.74 -0.91 -5.67
C GLY A 36 4.37 0.28 -4.97
N ILE A 37 3.52 1.14 -4.42
CA ILE A 37 3.91 2.35 -3.69
C ILE A 37 3.34 2.28 -2.28
N LEU A 38 4.20 2.46 -1.28
CA LEU A 38 3.80 2.58 0.12
C LEU A 38 2.94 3.81 0.33
N THR A 39 1.83 3.68 1.05
CA THR A 39 0.92 4.78 1.33
C THR A 39 0.91 5.14 2.80
N LYS A 40 0.17 4.40 3.63
CA LYS A 40 -0.06 4.71 5.03
C LYS A 40 0.03 3.46 5.90
N ARG A 41 0.19 3.68 7.20
CA ARG A 41 0.06 2.62 8.21
C ARG A 41 -1.36 2.06 8.22
N THR A 42 -1.46 0.75 8.33
CA THR A 42 -2.72 0.03 8.43
C THR A 42 -3.30 0.23 9.82
N ILE A 43 -4.55 0.69 9.87
CA ILE A 43 -5.28 0.93 11.11
C ILE A 43 -6.26 -0.22 11.34
N THR A 44 -6.14 -0.89 12.49
CA THR A 44 -7.06 -1.95 12.90
C THR A 44 -8.06 -1.44 13.95
N ARG A 45 -9.23 -2.07 14.00
CA ARG A 45 -10.24 -1.82 15.03
C ARG A 45 -10.06 -2.83 16.15
N VAL A 46 -9.99 -2.34 17.38
CA VAL A 46 -9.90 -3.19 18.57
C VAL A 46 -11.17 -2.97 19.38
N ALA A 47 -11.89 -4.07 19.67
CA ALA A 47 -12.98 -4.02 20.62
C ALA A 47 -12.39 -3.98 22.03
N TYR A 48 -12.34 -2.78 22.61
CA TYR A 48 -12.03 -2.58 24.02
C TYR A 48 -13.30 -2.19 24.76
N GLU A 49 -13.56 -2.77 25.94
CA GLU A 49 -14.85 -2.68 26.66
C GLU A 49 -15.39 -1.25 26.75
N LYS A 50 -14.54 -0.31 27.16
CA LYS A 50 -14.91 1.10 27.34
C LYS A 50 -14.75 1.94 26.07
N THR A 51 -14.23 1.36 24.99
CA THR A 51 -13.94 2.06 23.74
C THR A 51 -14.07 1.13 22.55
N PRO A 52 -15.30 0.65 22.22
CA PRO A 52 -15.51 -0.33 21.15
C PRO A 52 -15.21 0.20 19.74
N ARG A 53 -15.00 1.52 19.61
CA ARG A 53 -14.59 2.21 18.39
C ARG A 53 -13.08 2.54 18.35
N LEU A 54 -12.29 1.99 19.29
CA LEU A 54 -10.85 2.22 19.34
C LEU A 54 -10.19 1.76 18.03
N ARG A 55 -9.32 2.61 17.50
CA ARG A 55 -8.53 2.34 16.31
C ARG A 55 -7.05 2.52 16.65
N VAL A 56 -6.23 1.53 16.29
CA VAL A 56 -4.79 1.53 16.59
C VAL A 56 -3.99 1.13 15.35
N PRO A 57 -2.72 1.55 15.23
CA PRO A 57 -1.83 1.00 14.22
C PRO A 57 -1.69 -0.51 14.40
N SER A 58 -1.80 -1.25 13.30
CA SER A 58 -1.70 -2.73 13.31
C SER A 58 -0.25 -3.24 13.26
N GLY A 59 0.74 -2.37 13.11
CA GLY A 59 2.14 -2.74 12.83
C GLY A 59 2.45 -2.85 11.34
N ALA A 60 1.44 -3.04 10.49
CA ALA A 60 1.60 -3.09 9.04
C ALA A 60 1.44 -1.73 8.34
N ALA A 61 1.88 -1.64 7.09
CA ALA A 61 1.54 -0.58 6.15
C ALA A 61 0.82 -1.12 4.92
N VAL A 62 0.11 -0.25 4.20
CA VAL A 62 -0.56 -0.56 2.94
C VAL A 62 0.24 0.00 1.78
N ALA A 63 0.44 -0.82 0.76
CA ALA A 63 0.88 -0.37 -0.55
C ALA A 63 -0.25 -0.51 -1.58
N ILE A 64 -0.26 0.41 -2.55
CA ILE A 64 -1.13 0.36 -3.73
C ILE A 64 -0.33 -0.22 -4.90
N THR A 65 -0.98 -1.04 -5.72
CA THR A 65 -0.31 -1.69 -6.85
C THR A 65 -0.48 -0.91 -8.15
N PRO A 66 0.38 -1.15 -9.16
CA PRO A 66 0.19 -0.59 -10.49
C PRO A 66 -1.18 -0.89 -11.10
N ARG A 67 -1.83 -1.99 -10.69
CA ARG A 67 -3.17 -2.38 -11.15
C ARG A 67 -4.22 -1.29 -10.91
N ILE A 68 -4.15 -0.60 -9.77
CA ILE A 68 -5.03 0.55 -9.47
C ILE A 68 -4.50 1.85 -10.06
N LEU A 69 -3.18 2.03 -10.04
CA LEU A 69 -2.56 3.30 -10.44
C LEU A 69 -2.64 3.55 -11.94
N LEU A 70 -2.31 2.54 -12.76
CA LEU A 70 -2.18 2.70 -14.20
C LEU A 70 -3.49 3.08 -14.91
N PRO A 71 -4.67 2.51 -14.59
CA PRO A 71 -5.92 2.96 -15.18
C PRO A 71 -6.21 4.43 -14.87
N LYS A 72 -5.99 4.87 -13.61
CA LYS A 72 -6.19 6.26 -13.19
C LYS A 72 -5.23 7.23 -13.88
N LEU A 73 -3.97 6.83 -14.05
CA LEU A 73 -2.99 7.63 -14.78
C LEU A 73 -3.39 7.78 -16.26
N ARG A 74 -3.88 6.71 -16.89
CA ARG A 74 -4.39 6.78 -18.27
C ARG A 74 -5.62 7.67 -18.40
N GLU A 75 -6.55 7.62 -17.45
CA GLU A 75 -7.69 8.55 -17.40
C GLU A 75 -7.20 10.00 -17.30
N LEU A 76 -6.19 10.26 -16.46
CA LEU A 76 -5.60 11.59 -16.32
C LEU A 76 -4.90 12.05 -17.61
N ASP A 77 -4.10 11.20 -18.24
CA ASP A 77 -3.43 11.52 -19.51
C ASP A 77 -4.43 11.86 -20.62
N VAL A 78 -5.57 11.15 -20.67
CA VAL A 78 -6.66 11.44 -21.60
C VAL A 78 -7.31 12.80 -21.31
N LEU A 79 -7.37 13.21 -20.04
CA LEU A 79 -7.96 14.49 -19.62
C LEU A 79 -6.99 15.67 -19.75
N THR A 80 -5.67 15.45 -19.62
CA THR A 80 -4.65 16.52 -19.61
C THR A 80 -3.83 16.62 -20.90
N GLY A 81 -3.91 15.61 -21.78
CA GLY A 81 -2.98 15.45 -22.90
C GLY A 81 -1.61 14.90 -22.44
N PRO A 82 -0.76 14.40 -23.35
CA PRO A 82 0.59 13.97 -22.99
C PRO A 82 1.36 15.17 -22.43
N VAL A 83 1.99 14.95 -21.27
CA VAL A 83 2.89 15.92 -20.62
C VAL A 83 4.17 16.09 -21.44
#